data_AF-A0A523UZU2-F1
#
_entry.id   AF-A0A523UZU2-F1
#
_cell.length_a   1.000
_cell.length_b   1.000
_cell.length_c   1.000
_cell.angle_alpha   90.00
_cell.angle_beta   90.00
_cell.angle_gamma   90.00
#
_symmetry.space_group_name_H-M   'P 1'
#
loop_
_entity.id
_entity.type
_entity.pdbx_description
1 polymer ?
#
loop_
_entity_poly.entity_id
_entity_poly.type
_entity_poly.pdbx_seq_one_letter_code
_entity_poly.pdbx_strand_id
1 'polypeptide(L)'
;RFLKSKNELLDNITQLLGGRVSEEMNFADITSGAQNDLERATKITRKLITEYGMSDRLGPVTFKGEEDEVFLGKEIATRPHYSENIASAIDEETHNIIISSYEKARKILEENKLILARLAKELMEKETLSRDEILKVLAKVETKKVKKPKVAAVAKETETAERSSRAKSAVAAGTVKKAQKEK
;
A
#
# COMPACT_ATOMS: atom_id res chain seq x y z
N ARG A 1 4.48 -7.82 6.85
CA ARG A 1 5.48 -7.18 5.96
C ARG A 1 5.28 -5.68 6.09
N PHE A 2 6.26 -4.92 6.59
CA PHE A 2 6.05 -3.56 7.11
C PHE A 2 6.28 -2.42 6.08
N LEU A 3 6.95 -2.70 4.96
CA LEU A 3 7.25 -1.71 3.92
C LEU A 3 6.47 -2.04 2.64
N LYS A 4 5.75 -1.04 2.09
CA LYS A 4 5.02 -1.11 0.82
C LYS A 4 5.54 -0.06 -0.16
N SER A 5 5.69 -0.43 -1.43
CA SER A 5 6.07 0.51 -2.48
C SER A 5 4.85 1.24 -3.05
N LYS A 6 5.06 2.40 -3.70
CA LYS A 6 4.00 3.14 -4.42
C LYS A 6 3.23 2.22 -5.39
N ASN A 7 3.95 1.45 -6.20
CA ASN A 7 3.34 0.50 -7.14
C ASN A 7 2.51 -0.57 -6.44
N GLU A 8 2.99 -1.12 -5.31
CA GLU A 8 2.23 -2.11 -4.53
C GLU A 8 0.93 -1.50 -3.96
N LEU A 9 0.94 -0.23 -3.55
CA LEU A 9 -0.28 0.47 -3.11
C LEU A 9 -1.24 0.72 -4.29
N LEU A 10 -0.73 1.18 -5.43
CA LEU A 10 -1.53 1.38 -6.65
C LEU A 10 -2.14 0.08 -7.16
N ASP A 11 -1.40 -1.03 -7.11
CA ASP A 11 -1.91 -2.36 -7.48
C ASP A 11 -3.01 -2.81 -6.49
N ASN A 12 -2.85 -2.54 -5.19
CA ASN A 12 -3.90 -2.83 -4.20
C ASN A 12 -5.16 -1.99 -4.45
N ILE A 13 -5.02 -0.69 -4.76
CA ILE A 13 -6.14 0.18 -5.13
C ILE A 13 -6.84 -0.37 -6.39
N THR A 14 -6.07 -0.71 -7.41
CA THR A 14 -6.56 -1.32 -8.66
C THR A 14 -7.36 -2.61 -8.38
N GLN A 15 -6.85 -3.47 -7.50
CA GLN A 15 -7.52 -4.71 -7.10
C GLN A 15 -8.86 -4.44 -6.42
N LEU A 16 -8.92 -3.49 -5.47
CA LEU A 16 -10.15 -3.12 -4.76
C LEU A 16 -11.22 -2.60 -5.72
N LEU A 17 -10.83 -1.81 -6.72
CA LEU A 17 -11.76 -1.27 -7.71
C LEU A 17 -12.25 -2.33 -8.73
N GLY A 18 -11.58 -3.48 -8.83
CA GLY A 18 -11.88 -4.52 -9.81
C GLY A 18 -13.30 -5.08 -9.71
N GLY A 19 -13.87 -5.19 -8.50
CA GLY A 19 -15.26 -5.65 -8.32
C GLY A 19 -16.26 -4.69 -8.96
N ARG A 20 -16.15 -3.40 -8.64
CA ARG A 20 -16.99 -2.34 -9.20
C ARG A 20 -16.90 -2.26 -10.72
N VAL A 21 -15.69 -2.35 -11.25
CA VAL A 21 -15.45 -2.34 -12.70
C VAL A 21 -16.07 -3.57 -13.36
N SER A 22 -15.87 -4.74 -12.77
CA SER A 22 -16.47 -5.99 -13.26
C SER A 22 -17.99 -5.92 -13.28
N GLU A 23 -18.60 -5.26 -12.28
CA GLU A 23 -20.04 -5.04 -12.27
C GLU A 23 -20.48 -4.15 -13.45
N GLU A 24 -19.86 -2.98 -13.59
CA GLU A 24 -20.19 -2.02 -14.66
C GLU A 24 -20.04 -2.62 -16.07
N MET A 25 -19.04 -3.48 -16.27
CA MET A 25 -18.76 -4.10 -17.57
C MET A 25 -19.79 -5.17 -17.97
N ASN A 26 -20.43 -5.83 -17.01
CA ASN A 26 -21.22 -7.04 -17.26
C ASN A 26 -22.69 -6.93 -16.86
N PHE A 27 -23.06 -5.97 -16.03
CA PHE A 27 -24.44 -5.72 -15.62
C PHE A 27 -24.95 -4.39 -16.18
N ALA A 28 -26.27 -4.27 -16.28
CA ALA A 28 -26.92 -3.07 -16.80
C ALA A 28 -27.00 -1.92 -15.77
N ASP A 29 -26.82 -2.23 -14.48
CA ASP A 29 -26.90 -1.26 -13.40
C ASP A 29 -25.82 -1.54 -12.35
N ILE A 30 -25.45 -0.49 -11.64
CA ILE A 30 -24.40 -0.48 -10.63
C ILE A 30 -25.03 -0.72 -9.24
N THR A 31 -24.38 -1.55 -8.43
CA THR A 31 -24.89 -1.86 -7.09
C THR A 31 -24.12 -1.13 -5.97
N SER A 32 -24.66 -1.18 -4.75
CA SER A 32 -23.99 -0.75 -3.53
C SER A 32 -22.97 -1.76 -2.99
N GLY A 33 -22.83 -2.93 -3.63
CA GLY A 33 -21.96 -4.03 -3.17
C GLY A 33 -20.48 -3.65 -3.05
N ALA A 34 -20.01 -2.72 -3.88
CA ALA A 34 -18.63 -2.25 -3.90
C ALA A 34 -18.32 -1.12 -2.90
N GLN A 35 -19.24 -0.71 -2.02
CA GLN A 35 -19.05 0.42 -1.11
C GLN A 35 -17.79 0.29 -0.25
N ASN A 36 -17.60 -0.86 0.41
CA ASN A 36 -16.46 -1.08 1.30
C ASN A 36 -15.13 -1.06 0.53
N ASP A 37 -15.10 -1.51 -0.72
CA ASP A 37 -13.89 -1.48 -1.54
C ASP A 37 -13.55 -0.06 -1.99
N LEU A 38 -14.55 0.76 -2.34
CA LEU A 38 -14.38 2.18 -2.66
C LEU A 38 -13.86 2.98 -1.47
N GLU A 39 -14.39 2.72 -0.27
CA GLU A 39 -13.91 3.35 0.97
C GLU A 39 -12.44 2.99 1.24
N ARG A 40 -12.09 1.70 1.15
CA ARG A 40 -10.71 1.22 1.35
C ARG A 40 -9.76 1.80 0.31
N ALA A 41 -10.15 1.81 -0.96
CA ALA A 41 -9.37 2.38 -2.05
C ALA A 41 -9.07 3.86 -1.77
N THR A 42 -10.12 4.63 -1.46
CA THR A 42 -10.00 6.06 -1.12
C THR A 42 -9.09 6.28 0.08
N LYS A 43 -9.23 5.49 1.14
CA LYS A 43 -8.39 5.59 2.34
C LYS A 43 -6.92 5.30 2.05
N ILE A 44 -6.62 4.29 1.24
CA ILE A 44 -5.25 3.97 0.83
C ILE A 44 -4.68 5.12 -0.01
N THR A 45 -5.45 5.64 -0.97
CA THR A 45 -5.03 6.77 -1.81
C THR A 45 -4.74 8.01 -0.98
N ARG A 46 -5.61 8.36 -0.02
CA ARG A 46 -5.35 9.49 0.88
C ARG A 46 -4.07 9.28 1.67
N LYS A 47 -3.82 8.09 2.25
CA LYS A 47 -2.54 7.79 2.95
C LYS A 47 -1.33 7.89 2.03
N LEU A 48 -1.45 7.41 0.80
CA LEU A 48 -0.40 7.49 -0.22
C LEU A 48 0.03 8.95 -0.44
N ILE A 49 -0.93 9.87 -0.47
CA ILE A 49 -0.68 11.30 -0.67
C ILE A 49 -0.24 11.96 0.64
N THR A 50 -0.98 11.79 1.73
CA THR A 50 -0.85 12.61 2.94
C THR A 50 0.13 12.07 3.97
N GLU A 51 0.33 10.76 4.06
CA GLU A 51 1.21 10.13 5.06
C GLU A 51 2.54 9.68 4.44
N TYR A 52 2.49 9.18 3.20
CA TYR A 52 3.68 8.59 2.56
C TYR A 52 4.41 9.54 1.61
N GLY A 53 3.84 10.72 1.29
CA GLY A 53 4.45 11.68 0.39
C GLY A 53 4.72 11.10 -1.00
N MET A 54 3.86 10.21 -1.49
CA MET A 54 4.04 9.49 -2.76
C MET A 54 3.32 10.16 -3.94
N SER A 55 2.81 11.38 -3.76
CA SER A 55 2.28 12.21 -4.86
C SER A 55 3.41 12.90 -5.60
N ASP A 56 3.39 12.84 -6.93
CA ASP A 56 4.39 13.51 -7.76
C ASP A 56 4.15 15.04 -7.80
N ARG A 57 2.89 15.47 -7.57
CA ARG A 57 2.50 16.89 -7.52
C ARG A 57 2.85 17.56 -6.20
N LEU A 58 2.54 16.90 -5.07
CA LEU A 58 2.77 17.45 -3.73
C LEU A 58 4.18 17.13 -3.19
N GLY A 59 4.86 16.18 -3.80
CA GLY A 59 6.21 15.78 -3.45
C GLY A 59 6.29 14.98 -2.14
N PRO A 60 7.51 14.74 -1.65
CA PRO A 60 7.79 13.89 -0.50
C PRO A 60 7.55 14.60 0.83
N VAL A 61 6.32 15.07 1.06
CA VAL A 61 5.90 15.79 2.28
C VAL A 61 4.79 15.01 2.98
N THR A 62 4.82 15.00 4.32
CA THR A 62 3.71 14.50 5.15
C THR A 62 2.80 15.65 5.56
N PHE A 63 1.51 15.42 5.41
CA PHE A 63 0.42 16.33 5.79
C PHE A 63 -0.33 15.84 7.03
N LYS A 64 0.07 14.70 7.61
CA LYS A 64 -0.45 14.24 8.90
C LYS A 64 0.04 15.21 9.98
N GLY A 65 -0.90 15.82 10.71
CA GLY A 65 -0.58 16.57 11.91
C GLY A 65 0.11 15.67 12.93
N GLU A 66 0.92 16.27 13.81
CA GLU A 66 1.33 15.57 15.03
C GLU A 66 0.04 15.08 15.70
N GLU A 67 -0.08 13.77 15.91
CA GLU A 67 -1.09 13.25 16.82
C GLU A 67 -0.67 13.75 18.20
N ASP A 68 -1.08 14.96 18.56
CA ASP A 68 -0.96 15.46 19.92
C ASP A 68 -1.50 14.35 20.84
N GLU A 69 -0.64 13.82 21.70
CA GLU A 69 -0.96 12.72 22.59
C GLU A 69 -2.31 12.99 23.25
N VAL A 70 -3.28 12.11 22.96
CA VAL A 70 -4.67 12.22 23.38
C VAL A 70 -4.73 12.07 24.90
N PHE A 71 -4.48 13.16 25.63
CA PHE A 71 -4.63 13.19 27.07
C PHE A 71 -6.08 13.54 27.42
N LEU A 72 -6.78 12.56 28.00
CA LEU A 72 -8.10 12.60 28.64
C LEU A 72 -9.12 13.66 28.13
N GLY A 73 -10.08 13.19 27.34
CA GLY A 73 -11.47 13.68 27.46
C GLY A 73 -11.92 14.82 26.55
N LYS A 74 -11.30 15.04 25.38
CA LYS A 74 -11.90 15.86 24.32
C LYS A 74 -11.77 15.21 22.95
N GLU A 75 -12.91 15.09 22.27
CA GLU A 75 -12.98 14.98 20.81
C GLU A 75 -12.39 16.25 20.20
N ILE A 76 -11.07 16.28 20.04
CA ILE A 76 -10.42 17.33 19.27
C ILE A 76 -10.44 16.84 17.83
N ALA A 77 -11.33 17.43 17.03
CA ALA A 77 -11.25 17.33 15.58
C ALA A 77 -9.84 17.74 15.14
N THR A 78 -9.03 16.76 14.74
CA THR A 78 -7.68 16.97 14.23
C THR A 78 -7.82 17.80 12.96
N ARG A 79 -7.66 19.13 13.08
CA ARG A 79 -7.68 20.00 11.91
C ARG A 79 -6.40 19.74 11.13
N PRO A 80 -6.48 19.50 9.82
CA PRO A 80 -5.27 19.30 9.04
C PRO A 80 -4.41 20.56 9.02
N HIS A 81 -3.10 20.43 9.20
CA HIS A 81 -2.15 21.54 9.17
C HIS A 81 -1.74 21.88 7.73
N TYR A 82 -2.72 22.16 6.87
CA TYR A 82 -2.45 22.60 5.50
C TYR A 82 -3.52 23.56 4.99
N SER A 83 -3.15 24.40 4.02
CA SER A 83 -4.04 25.41 3.44
C SER A 83 -5.16 24.77 2.60
N GLU A 84 -6.22 25.52 2.34
CA GLU A 84 -7.32 25.08 1.46
C GLU A 84 -6.80 24.71 0.05
N ASN A 85 -5.81 25.44 -0.45
CA ASN A 85 -5.16 25.13 -1.73
C ASN A 85 -4.51 23.74 -1.73
N ILE A 86 -3.87 23.35 -0.62
CA ILE A 86 -3.29 22.01 -0.47
C ILE A 86 -4.40 20.95 -0.30
N ALA A 87 -5.47 21.27 0.44
CA ALA A 87 -6.62 20.38 0.59
C ALA A 87 -7.24 20.04 -0.78
N SER A 88 -7.48 21.07 -1.60
CA SER A 88 -7.99 20.92 -2.97
C SER A 88 -7.02 20.09 -3.84
N ALA A 89 -5.71 20.34 -3.74
CA ALA A 89 -4.72 19.55 -4.47
C ALA A 89 -4.71 18.07 -4.05
N ILE A 90 -4.90 17.77 -2.76
CA ILE A 90 -5.02 16.39 -2.25
C ILE A 90 -6.27 15.69 -2.82
N ASP A 91 -7.40 16.40 -2.85
CA ASP A 91 -8.65 15.83 -3.35
C ASP A 91 -8.60 15.58 -4.87
N GLU A 92 -8.02 16.52 -5.64
CA GLU A 92 -7.75 16.35 -7.07
C GLU A 92 -6.83 15.16 -7.34
N GLU A 93 -5.73 15.04 -6.60
CA GLU A 93 -4.80 13.92 -6.74
C GLU A 93 -5.46 12.58 -6.34
N THR A 94 -6.30 12.60 -5.31
CA THR A 94 -7.07 11.42 -4.89
C THR A 94 -7.99 10.96 -6.03
N HIS A 95 -8.72 11.89 -6.64
CA HIS A 95 -9.57 11.61 -7.79
C HIS A 95 -8.77 11.01 -8.95
N ASN A 96 -7.65 11.63 -9.32
CA ASN A 96 -6.80 11.18 -10.43
C ASN A 96 -6.25 9.76 -10.22
N ILE A 97 -5.79 9.43 -9.01
CA ILE A 97 -5.27 8.10 -8.68
C ILE A 97 -6.40 7.06 -8.74
N ILE A 98 -7.59 7.38 -8.24
CA ILE A 98 -8.74 6.47 -8.27
C ILE A 98 -9.17 6.22 -9.72
N ILE A 99 -9.34 7.26 -10.54
CA ILE A 99 -9.73 7.12 -11.95
C ILE A 99 -8.69 6.33 -12.75
N SER A 100 -7.40 6.65 -12.61
CA SER A 100 -6.35 5.91 -13.32
C SER A 100 -6.28 4.44 -12.90
N SER A 101 -6.49 4.13 -11.61
CA SER A 101 -6.56 2.76 -11.12
C SER A 101 -7.83 2.04 -11.59
N TYR A 102 -8.95 2.74 -11.70
CA TYR A 102 -10.22 2.23 -12.23
C TYR A 102 -10.07 1.84 -13.71
N GLU A 103 -9.51 2.72 -14.53
CA GLU A 103 -9.26 2.45 -15.95
C GLU A 103 -8.23 1.34 -16.16
N LYS A 104 -7.20 1.26 -15.30
CA LYS A 104 -6.26 0.15 -15.31
C LYS A 104 -6.96 -1.18 -14.99
N ALA A 105 -7.86 -1.22 -14.00
CA ALA A 105 -8.65 -2.40 -13.69
C ALA A 105 -9.57 -2.78 -14.86
N ARG A 106 -10.23 -1.80 -15.50
CA ARG A 106 -11.07 -2.00 -16.69
C ARG A 106 -10.30 -2.67 -17.80
N LYS A 107 -9.15 -2.11 -18.16
CA LYS A 107 -8.29 -2.66 -19.20
C LYS A 107 -7.88 -4.11 -18.91
N ILE A 108 -7.48 -4.42 -17.68
CA ILE A 108 -7.10 -5.79 -17.27
C ILE A 108 -8.28 -6.74 -17.42
N LEU A 109 -9.48 -6.34 -16.98
CA LEU A 109 -10.68 -7.17 -17.06
C LEU A 109 -11.17 -7.35 -18.49
N GLU A 110 -11.06 -6.32 -19.35
CA GLU A 110 -11.38 -6.38 -20.77
C GLU A 110 -10.46 -7.34 -21.51
N GLU A 111 -9.14 -7.20 -21.31
CA GLU A 111 -8.12 -8.10 -21.89
C GLU A 111 -8.36 -9.57 -21.50
N ASN A 112 -8.99 -9.82 -20.35
CA ASN A 112 -9.24 -11.15 -19.81
C ASN A 112 -10.74 -11.53 -19.75
N LYS A 113 -11.60 -10.86 -20.53
CA LYS A 113 -13.07 -11.01 -20.44
C LYS A 113 -13.57 -12.45 -20.58
N LEU A 114 -12.95 -13.25 -21.46
CA LEU A 114 -13.32 -14.66 -21.64
C LEU A 114 -13.01 -15.51 -20.40
N ILE A 115 -11.91 -15.21 -19.70
CA ILE A 115 -11.50 -15.91 -18.48
C ILE A 115 -12.44 -15.51 -17.33
N LEU A 116 -12.79 -14.22 -17.25
CA LEU A 116 -13.77 -13.72 -16.28
C LEU A 116 -15.13 -14.40 -16.44
N ALA A 117 -15.65 -14.49 -17.68
CA ALA A 117 -16.92 -15.15 -17.97
C ALA A 117 -16.89 -16.65 -17.60
N ARG A 118 -15.78 -17.34 -17.86
CA ARG A 118 -15.59 -18.74 -17.46
C ARG A 118 -15.60 -18.89 -15.93
N LEU A 119 -14.87 -18.01 -15.22
CA LEU A 119 -14.82 -18.04 -13.76
C LEU A 119 -16.21 -17.83 -13.16
N ALA A 120 -16.97 -16.87 -13.68
CA ALA A 120 -18.35 -16.61 -13.28
C ALA A 120 -19.25 -17.83 -13.50
N LYS A 121 -19.14 -18.50 -14.66
CA LYS A 121 -19.88 -19.73 -14.95
C LYS A 121 -19.55 -20.85 -13.95
N GLU A 122 -18.26 -21.08 -13.67
CA GLU A 122 -17.85 -22.10 -12.70
C GLU A 122 -18.35 -21.78 -11.28
N LEU A 123 -18.39 -20.50 -10.89
CA LEU A 123 -18.98 -20.07 -9.62
C LEU A 123 -20.51 -20.24 -9.58
N MET A 124 -21.22 -20.05 -10.69
CA MET A 124 -22.66 -20.32 -10.75
C MET A 124 -22.98 -21.82 -10.56
N GLU A 125 -22.09 -22.71 -11.01
CA GLU A 125 -22.29 -24.15 -10.90
C GLU A 125 -21.91 -24.70 -9.51
N LYS A 126 -20.88 -24.14 -8.87
CA LYS A 126 -20.30 -24.68 -7.63
C LYS A 126 -20.48 -23.84 -6.37
N GLU A 127 -20.92 -22.58 -6.52
CA GLU A 127 -21.01 -21.52 -5.49
C GLU A 127 -19.66 -21.10 -4.86
N THR A 128 -18.73 -22.04 -4.68
CA THR A 128 -17.39 -21.84 -4.12
C THR A 128 -16.33 -22.53 -4.97
N LEU A 129 -15.19 -21.88 -5.15
CA LEU A 129 -14.02 -22.44 -5.84
C LEU A 129 -12.81 -22.45 -4.90
N SER A 130 -12.08 -23.57 -4.90
CA SER A 130 -10.79 -23.67 -4.22
C SER A 130 -9.68 -22.91 -4.98
N ARG A 131 -8.57 -22.65 -4.30
CA ARG A 131 -7.38 -22.00 -4.90
C ARG A 131 -6.93 -22.71 -6.17
N ASP A 132 -6.85 -24.04 -6.14
CA ASP A 132 -6.32 -24.81 -7.26
C ASP A 132 -7.27 -24.78 -8.47
N GLU A 133 -8.58 -24.73 -8.24
CA GLU A 133 -9.58 -24.55 -9.29
C GLU A 133 -9.46 -23.17 -9.94
N ILE A 134 -9.34 -22.12 -9.13
CA ILE A 134 -9.12 -20.75 -9.63
C ILE A 134 -7.85 -20.71 -10.50
N LEU A 135 -6.75 -21.31 -10.02
CA LEU A 135 -5.50 -21.34 -10.79
C LEU A 135 -5.62 -22.08 -12.13
N LYS A 136 -6.46 -23.13 -12.21
CA LYS A 136 -6.75 -23.82 -13.48
C LYS A 136 -7.51 -22.93 -14.46
N VAL A 137 -8.44 -22.10 -13.98
CA VAL A 137 -9.16 -21.13 -14.83
C VAL A 137 -8.22 -20.02 -15.31
N LEU A 138 -7.37 -19.53 -14.41
CA LEU A 138 -6.44 -18.44 -14.67
C LEU A 138 -5.16 -18.84 -15.42
N ALA A 139 -4.98 -20.13 -15.77
CA ALA A 139 -3.74 -20.63 -16.38
C ALA A 139 -3.33 -19.93 -17.69
N LYS A 140 -4.26 -19.26 -18.36
CA LYS A 140 -4.03 -18.49 -19.59
C LYS A 140 -3.83 -16.98 -19.37
N VAL A 141 -3.89 -16.49 -18.13
CA VAL A 141 -3.65 -15.08 -17.81
C VAL A 141 -2.14 -14.80 -17.89
N GLU A 142 -1.75 -13.90 -18.79
CA GLU A 142 -0.37 -13.45 -18.86
C GLU A 142 -0.02 -12.60 -17.62
N THR A 143 0.78 -13.16 -16.71
CA THR A 143 1.29 -12.41 -15.57
C THR A 143 2.60 -11.74 -15.95
N LYS A 144 2.59 -10.42 -16.11
CA LYS A 144 3.84 -9.64 -16.13
C LYS A 144 4.47 -9.76 -14.75
N LYS A 145 5.48 -10.61 -14.59
CA LYS A 145 6.21 -10.78 -13.32
C LYS A 145 6.78 -9.43 -12.88
N VAL A 146 6.13 -8.78 -11.92
CA VAL A 146 6.64 -7.56 -11.30
C VAL A 146 7.87 -7.95 -10.47
N LYS A 147 9.05 -7.46 -10.85
CA LYS A 147 10.26 -7.56 -10.01
C LYS A 147 9.96 -6.84 -8.69
N LYS A 148 9.72 -7.61 -7.63
CA LYS A 148 9.53 -7.07 -6.27
C LYS A 148 10.73 -6.16 -5.95
N PRO A 149 10.52 -4.95 -5.42
CA PRO A 149 11.63 -4.12 -5.00
C PRO A 149 12.43 -4.88 -3.92
N LYS A 150 13.75 -4.99 -4.11
CA LYS A 150 14.69 -5.66 -3.20
C LYS A 150 14.88 -4.85 -1.90
N VAL A 151 13.82 -4.61 -1.14
CA VAL A 151 13.92 -3.84 0.12
C VAL A 151 14.51 -4.67 1.27
N ALA A 152 14.67 -5.99 1.09
CA ALA A 152 15.22 -6.88 2.11
C ALA A 152 16.76 -6.84 2.24
N ALA A 153 17.48 -6.17 1.33
CA ALA A 153 18.94 -6.15 1.36
C ALA A 153 19.53 -5.06 2.27
N VAL A 154 18.84 -3.94 2.48
CA VAL A 154 19.40 -2.79 3.22
C VAL A 154 19.35 -3.00 4.75
N ALA A 155 18.42 -3.81 5.25
CA ALA A 155 18.31 -4.08 6.69
C ALA A 155 19.42 -4.99 7.25
N LYS A 156 20.20 -5.68 6.39
CA LYS A 156 21.25 -6.61 6.84
C LYS A 156 22.60 -5.94 7.07
N GLU A 157 22.83 -4.76 6.52
CA GLU A 157 24.10 -4.02 6.64
C GLU A 157 24.12 -3.08 7.86
N THR A 158 22.96 -2.60 8.33
CA THR A 158 22.89 -1.77 9.54
C THR A 158 23.07 -2.57 10.84
N GLU A 159 22.63 -3.83 10.86
CA GLU A 159 22.78 -4.70 12.05
C GLU A 159 24.23 -5.19 12.26
N THR A 160 25.01 -5.29 11.18
CA THR A 160 26.44 -5.63 11.23
C THR A 160 27.32 -4.41 11.57
N ALA A 161 26.92 -3.20 11.16
CA ALA A 161 27.60 -1.97 11.54
C ALA A 161 27.45 -1.64 13.03
N GLU A 162 26.24 -1.77 13.61
CA GLU A 162 26.00 -1.51 15.03
C GLU A 162 26.64 -2.54 15.97
N ARG A 163 26.72 -3.82 15.57
CA ARG A 163 27.48 -4.82 16.34
C ARG A 163 28.99 -4.55 16.31
N SER A 164 29.52 -4.04 15.20
CA SER A 164 30.96 -3.72 15.10
C SER A 164 31.34 -2.47 15.90
N SER A 165 30.45 -1.47 16.01
CA SER A 165 30.70 -0.26 16.81
C SER A 165 30.58 -0.53 18.31
N ARG A 166 29.64 -1.40 18.74
CA ARG A 166 29.52 -1.83 20.15
C ARG A 166 30.69 -2.72 20.60
N ALA A 167 31.20 -3.58 19.73
CA ALA A 167 32.37 -4.43 20.04
C ALA A 167 33.66 -3.62 20.19
N LYS A 168 33.86 -2.56 19.38
CA LYS A 168 35.07 -1.70 19.49
C LYS A 168 35.06 -0.81 20.72
N SER A 169 33.89 -0.35 21.18
CA SER A 169 33.78 0.48 22.39
C SER A 169 34.05 -0.32 23.68
N ALA A 170 33.69 -1.61 23.72
CA ALA A 170 33.93 -2.46 24.89
C ALA A 170 35.43 -2.81 25.11
N VAL A 171 36.23 -2.89 24.05
CA VAL A 171 37.67 -3.22 24.17
C VAL A 171 38.50 -2.00 24.61
N ALA A 172 38.07 -0.78 24.25
CA ALA A 172 38.74 0.45 24.69
C ALA A 172 38.58 0.72 26.20
N ALA A 173 37.42 0.36 26.78
CA ALA A 173 37.17 0.53 28.22
C ALA A 173 37.96 -0.46 29.11
N GLY A 174 38.42 -1.59 28.56
CA GLY A 174 39.15 -2.62 29.30
C GLY A 174 40.65 -2.35 29.50
N THR A 175 41.24 -1.42 28.73
CA THR A 175 42.71 -1.21 28.73
C THR A 175 43.15 -0.07 29.68
N VAL A 176 42.23 0.79 30.13
CA VAL A 176 42.57 1.94 31.01
C VAL A 176 42.67 1.54 32.49
N LYS A 177 42.14 0.39 32.92
CA LYS A 177 42.13 -0.03 34.35
C LYS A 177 43.36 -0.78 34.85
N LYS A 178 44.39 -1.03 34.03
CA LYS A 178 45.60 -1.78 34.45
C LYS A 178 46.86 -0.92 34.65
N ALA A 179 46.78 0.41 34.56
CA ALA A 179 47.93 1.32 34.69
C ALA A 179 47.95 2.18 35.98
N GLN A 180 47.08 1.92 36.97
CA GLN A 180 47.04 2.66 38.25
C GLN A 180 47.19 1.77 39.49
N LYS A 181 48.02 0.72 39.41
CA LYS A 181 48.37 -0.07 40.59
C LYS A 181 49.84 -0.49 40.55
N GLU A 182 50.73 0.50 40.46
CA GLU A 182 52.15 0.38 40.79
C GLU A 182 52.70 1.78 41.06
N LYS A 183 52.48 2.24 42.29
CA LYS A 183 53.34 3.15 43.06
C LYS A 183 52.88 3.14 44.51
#